data_AF-A0A8T4TMP9-F1
#
_entry.id   AF-A0A8T4TMP9-F1
#
_cell.length_a   1.000
_cell.length_b   1.000
_cell.length_c   1.000
_cell.angle_alpha   90.00
_cell.angle_beta   90.00
_cell.angle_gamma   90.00
#
_symmetry.space_group_name_H-M   'P 1'
#
loop_
_entity.id
_entity.type
_entity.pdbx_description
1 polymer ?
#
loop_
_entity_poly.entity_id
_entity_poly.type
_entity_poly.pdbx_seq_one_letter_code
_entity_poly.pdbx_strand_id
1 'polypeptide(L)'
;MKSSELKKKYIEFFKKKGHKEIINAPLVPENDPTVLFTTAGMHPLVPFLLGEKHPAGKRLVNVQKCIRTGDIDEVGDEVHLTFFEMLGNWSLGDYFKEGAIKMSYEFLTEVLGLDKNRIGVSCFLGDEDAERDNTSANAWEKLGIPKERIVFLGKEDNWWGPAGNTGPCGPDTEIFYYAGKNIPKKFNPRDKKWVEIWNDVFMEYNKIKGGGVELLEQKNVDTGMGIERTVAVLNGFSDVYEIDVLKSLMEKVSKIARGEDVRSKRIIVDHLRAAAFILNEGIAPSNLERGYVLRRLIRRAIRHGRLLGIQDRFCKEIVKEVFIVYKWNYFFREQFILDEVGKEEEKFASTLEQGLKITEKIFSKKTPIKKEKYLKLMQLPNHVEILKDLWNKKQAGKDYSIKEAKISKKEIDKAIITGKEGFLLYQSYGFPAEMIIELAMEKNLLFHRGGFRMELEKHQELSRTAMAGRFKSGLVDHSEKTTRLHTATHLLLQALRNILGDKNIIQKGSNITADRLRFDFNFPRKLTDDEIKKIEGEVNEQIIKGLEVNWKEVKLIDAKKIGITGVFEHKYGDRVKAYFIGDYSKELCSGPHVTNTNELRKFKIIKEESSSAGVRRIKAVLE
;
A
#
# COMPACT_ATOMS: atom_id res chain seq x y z
N MET A 1 -28.82 -9.48 7.76
CA MET A 1 -27.72 -10.42 8.08
C MET A 1 -26.49 -9.64 8.57
N LYS A 2 -25.76 -10.11 9.58
CA LYS A 2 -24.50 -9.50 10.03
C LYS A 2 -23.29 -10.04 9.24
N SER A 3 -22.20 -9.28 9.17
CA SER A 3 -20.97 -9.71 8.50
C SER A 3 -20.41 -11.02 9.07
N SER A 4 -20.47 -11.21 10.39
CA SER A 4 -20.03 -12.45 11.03
C SER A 4 -20.87 -13.67 10.67
N GLU A 5 -22.17 -13.48 10.44
CA GLU A 5 -23.09 -14.55 10.08
C GLU A 5 -22.84 -15.02 8.64
N LEU A 6 -22.63 -14.10 7.70
CA LEU A 6 -22.29 -14.42 6.31
C LEU A 6 -21.03 -15.27 6.24
N LYS A 7 -19.94 -14.86 6.92
CA LYS A 7 -18.68 -15.61 6.94
C LYS A 7 -18.88 -17.04 7.44
N LYS A 8 -19.60 -17.21 8.56
CA LYS A 8 -19.88 -18.53 9.12
C LYS A 8 -20.69 -19.39 8.16
N LYS A 9 -21.75 -18.84 7.55
CA LYS A 9 -22.58 -19.56 6.56
C LYS A 9 -21.76 -20.01 5.36
N TYR A 10 -20.89 -19.13 4.83
CA TYR A 10 -20.04 -19.44 3.69
C TYR A 10 -19.05 -20.58 3.98
N ILE A 11 -18.29 -20.46 5.06
CA ILE A 11 -17.31 -21.48 5.47
C ILE A 11 -17.98 -22.84 5.71
N GLU A 12 -19.10 -22.87 6.45
CA GLU A 12 -19.80 -24.12 6.75
C GLU A 12 -20.46 -24.74 5.51
N PHE A 13 -20.94 -23.92 4.56
CA PHE A 13 -21.45 -24.43 3.28
C PHE A 13 -20.35 -25.14 2.49
N PHE A 14 -19.19 -24.51 2.30
CA PHE A 14 -18.11 -25.10 1.52
C PHE A 14 -17.44 -26.29 2.23
N LYS A 15 -17.38 -26.29 3.56
CA LYS A 15 -16.96 -27.49 4.32
C LYS A 15 -17.85 -28.69 4.05
N LYS A 16 -19.17 -28.51 3.94
CA LYS A 16 -20.11 -29.57 3.54
C LYS A 16 -19.92 -30.04 2.10
N LYS A 17 -19.36 -29.19 1.22
CA LYS A 17 -18.97 -29.53 -0.16
C LYS A 17 -17.55 -30.14 -0.26
N GLY A 18 -16.91 -30.41 0.88
CA GLY A 18 -15.62 -31.08 0.96
C GLY A 18 -14.41 -30.14 0.95
N HIS A 19 -14.62 -28.82 0.98
CA HIS A 19 -13.53 -27.85 1.10
C HIS A 19 -12.93 -27.86 2.50
N LYS A 20 -11.63 -27.61 2.57
CA LYS A 20 -10.90 -27.42 3.83
C LYS A 20 -10.69 -25.93 4.07
N GLU A 21 -11.08 -25.49 5.27
CA GLU A 21 -10.83 -24.13 5.71
C GLU A 21 -9.33 -23.93 5.90
N ILE A 22 -8.78 -22.90 5.25
CA ILE A 22 -7.37 -22.50 5.38
C ILE A 22 -7.27 -21.18 6.11
N ILE A 23 -6.10 -20.93 6.70
CA ILE A 23 -5.85 -19.71 7.47
C ILE A 23 -5.81 -18.50 6.53
N ASN A 24 -6.34 -17.37 7.02
CA ASN A 24 -6.23 -16.07 6.37
C ASN A 24 -4.76 -15.66 6.27
N ALA A 25 -4.27 -15.38 5.05
CA ALA A 25 -2.89 -14.98 4.86
C ALA A 25 -2.65 -13.54 5.35
N PRO A 26 -1.39 -13.19 5.70
CA PRO A 26 -1.04 -11.81 6.02
C PRO A 26 -1.41 -10.84 4.90
N LEU A 27 -1.70 -9.58 5.26
CA LEU A 27 -1.86 -8.52 4.26
C LEU A 27 -0.55 -8.20 3.53
N VAL A 28 0.58 -8.59 4.13
CA VAL A 28 1.91 -8.47 3.55
C VAL A 28 2.29 -9.80 2.90
N PRO A 29 2.39 -9.85 1.56
CA PRO A 29 2.85 -11.06 0.87
C PRO A 29 4.29 -11.39 1.32
N GLU A 30 4.53 -12.64 1.73
CA GLU A 30 5.84 -13.07 2.21
C GLU A 30 6.82 -13.32 1.06
N ASN A 31 6.33 -13.81 -0.09
CA ASN A 31 7.16 -14.31 -1.20
C ASN A 31 6.82 -13.68 -2.57
N ASP A 32 6.11 -12.54 -2.59
CA ASP A 32 5.78 -11.84 -3.83
C ASP A 32 6.30 -10.40 -3.80
N PRO A 33 7.40 -10.08 -4.52
CA PRO A 33 7.95 -8.73 -4.58
C PRO A 33 7.18 -7.81 -5.54
N THR A 34 6.22 -8.33 -6.32
CA THR A 34 5.50 -7.57 -7.35
C THR A 34 4.35 -6.75 -6.79
N VAL A 35 3.80 -7.16 -5.64
CA VAL A 35 2.69 -6.49 -4.98
C VAL A 35 3.04 -6.02 -3.56
N LEU A 36 2.54 -4.83 -3.20
CA LEU A 36 2.76 -4.27 -1.86
C LEU A 36 1.86 -4.92 -0.81
N PHE A 37 0.64 -5.32 -1.19
CA PHE A 37 -0.32 -5.94 -0.29
C PHE A 37 -1.05 -7.07 -1.00
N THR A 38 -1.62 -7.99 -0.23
CA THR A 38 -2.57 -8.99 -0.71
C THR A 38 -3.83 -8.27 -1.23
N THR A 39 -4.10 -8.33 -2.53
CA THR A 39 -5.23 -7.63 -3.18
C THR A 39 -6.41 -8.56 -3.51
N ALA A 40 -6.19 -9.87 -3.46
CA ALA A 40 -7.15 -10.92 -3.76
C ALA A 40 -6.88 -12.20 -2.95
N GLY A 41 -7.92 -13.01 -2.77
CA GLY A 41 -7.86 -14.29 -2.05
C GLY A 41 -6.86 -15.29 -2.63
N MET A 42 -6.65 -15.27 -3.95
CA MET A 42 -5.77 -16.21 -4.64
C MET A 42 -4.27 -15.90 -4.56
N HIS A 43 -3.85 -14.68 -4.18
CA HIS A 43 -2.43 -14.30 -4.18
C HIS A 43 -1.55 -15.27 -3.36
N PRO A 44 -1.94 -15.68 -2.14
CA PRO A 44 -1.18 -16.66 -1.37
C PRO A 44 -1.20 -18.08 -1.96
N LEU A 45 -2.06 -18.33 -2.95
CA LEU A 45 -2.31 -19.64 -3.54
C LEU A 45 -1.69 -19.83 -4.92
N VAL A 46 -1.02 -18.81 -5.47
CA VAL A 46 -0.40 -18.85 -6.80
C VAL A 46 0.46 -20.11 -7.05
N PRO A 47 1.34 -20.56 -6.14
CA PRO A 47 2.14 -21.77 -6.37
C PRO A 47 1.28 -23.02 -6.59
N PHE A 48 0.18 -23.14 -5.84
CA PHE A 48 -0.71 -24.30 -5.92
C PHE A 48 -1.62 -24.25 -7.15
N LEU A 49 -1.99 -23.03 -7.60
CA LEU A 49 -2.70 -22.83 -8.86
C LEU A 49 -1.83 -23.23 -10.07
N LEU A 50 -0.52 -23.08 -9.96
CA LEU A 50 0.47 -23.51 -10.96
C LEU A 50 0.76 -25.03 -10.96
N GLY A 51 0.19 -25.80 -10.02
CA GLY A 51 0.35 -27.27 -9.98
C GLY A 51 0.96 -27.82 -8.69
N GLU A 52 1.46 -26.97 -7.79
CA GLU A 52 1.96 -27.46 -6.50
C GLU A 52 0.83 -28.06 -5.64
N LYS A 53 1.16 -29.10 -4.86
CA LYS A 53 0.18 -29.72 -3.97
C LYS A 53 0.02 -28.89 -2.69
N HIS A 54 -1.20 -28.42 -2.45
CA HIS A 54 -1.54 -27.75 -1.19
C HIS A 54 -1.71 -28.78 -0.05
N PRO A 55 -1.16 -28.54 1.16
CA PRO A 55 -1.21 -29.50 2.28
C PRO A 55 -2.64 -29.82 2.77
N ALA A 56 -3.57 -28.89 2.62
CA ALA A 56 -4.98 -29.09 2.97
C ALA A 56 -5.81 -29.79 1.87
N GLY A 57 -5.19 -30.22 0.76
CA GLY A 57 -5.86 -30.88 -0.36
C GLY A 57 -6.28 -29.94 -1.48
N LYS A 58 -7.19 -30.40 -2.35
CA LYS A 58 -7.54 -29.73 -3.62
C LYS A 58 -8.68 -28.72 -3.53
N ARG A 59 -9.47 -28.75 -2.46
CA ARG A 59 -10.63 -27.87 -2.26
C ARG A 59 -10.39 -27.02 -1.03
N LEU A 60 -10.27 -25.71 -1.19
CA LEU A 60 -9.90 -24.79 -0.12
C LEU A 60 -10.96 -23.71 0.06
N VAL A 61 -11.17 -23.22 1.28
CA VAL A 61 -12.05 -22.10 1.55
C VAL A 61 -11.46 -21.20 2.62
N ASN A 62 -11.60 -19.88 2.51
CA ASN A 62 -11.19 -18.96 3.58
C ASN A 62 -11.95 -17.63 3.54
N VAL A 63 -11.59 -16.76 4.49
CA VAL A 63 -11.83 -15.34 4.41
C VAL A 63 -10.48 -14.62 4.36
N GLN A 64 -10.19 -13.93 3.26
CA GLN A 64 -8.94 -13.20 3.07
C GLN A 64 -9.13 -11.70 3.33
N LYS A 65 -8.24 -11.10 4.12
CA LYS A 65 -8.12 -9.63 4.19
C LYS A 65 -7.46 -9.13 2.91
N CYS A 66 -8.00 -8.07 2.31
CA CYS A 66 -7.47 -7.48 1.10
C CYS A 66 -7.26 -5.97 1.27
N ILE A 67 -6.18 -5.45 0.65
CA ILE A 67 -5.97 -4.01 0.45
C ILE A 67 -5.86 -3.75 -1.04
N ARG A 68 -6.71 -2.87 -1.58
CA ARG A 68 -6.61 -2.39 -2.96
C ARG A 68 -6.44 -0.88 -2.97
N THR A 69 -5.46 -0.41 -3.72
CA THR A 69 -5.18 1.02 -3.90
C THR A 69 -5.35 1.49 -5.33
N GLY A 70 -5.75 0.58 -6.24
CA GLY A 70 -6.06 0.90 -7.63
C GLY A 70 -7.26 1.84 -7.74
N ASP A 71 -8.33 1.50 -7.01
CA ASP A 71 -9.62 2.20 -7.03
C ASP A 71 -9.76 3.20 -5.86
N ILE A 72 -8.65 3.79 -5.46
CA ILE A 72 -8.65 4.66 -4.28
C ILE A 72 -9.36 6.01 -4.51
N ASP A 73 -9.47 6.44 -5.77
CA ASP A 73 -10.06 7.74 -6.11
C ASP A 73 -11.59 7.68 -6.00
N GLU A 74 -12.12 6.48 -6.23
CA GLU A 74 -13.52 6.06 -6.18
C GLU A 74 -14.01 5.89 -4.73
N VAL A 75 -13.10 5.60 -3.79
CA VAL A 75 -13.44 5.52 -2.35
C VAL A 75 -14.13 6.80 -1.89
N GLY A 76 -15.26 6.60 -1.19
CA GLY A 76 -16.19 7.66 -0.79
C GLY A 76 -17.52 7.59 -1.56
N ASP A 77 -17.59 6.79 -2.63
CA ASP A 77 -18.86 6.35 -3.21
C ASP A 77 -19.53 5.26 -2.35
N GLU A 78 -20.59 4.65 -2.87
CA GLU A 78 -21.42 3.68 -2.16
C GLU A 78 -20.83 2.26 -2.08
N VAL A 79 -19.79 1.91 -2.85
CA VAL A 79 -19.38 0.49 -3.04
C VAL A 79 -17.86 0.22 -3.03
N HIS A 80 -17.02 1.26 -3.14
CA HIS A 80 -15.56 1.11 -3.16
C HIS A 80 -14.94 1.29 -1.77
N LEU A 81 -13.99 0.41 -1.47
CA LEU A 81 -13.27 0.33 -0.21
C LEU A 81 -11.78 0.07 -0.47
N THR A 82 -10.90 0.69 0.32
CA THR A 82 -9.46 0.39 0.27
C THR A 82 -9.16 -0.93 0.94
N PHE A 83 -9.80 -1.19 2.08
CA PHE A 83 -9.75 -2.45 2.81
C PHE A 83 -11.07 -3.18 2.67
N PHE A 84 -11.04 -4.47 2.42
CA PHE A 84 -12.25 -5.29 2.46
C PHE A 84 -11.88 -6.73 2.76
N GLU A 85 -12.88 -7.52 3.11
CA GLU A 85 -12.71 -8.95 3.33
C GLU A 85 -13.36 -9.71 2.17
N MET A 86 -12.60 -10.65 1.60
CA MET A 86 -13.01 -11.47 0.47
C MET A 86 -13.20 -12.90 0.93
N LEU A 87 -14.42 -13.41 0.78
CA LEU A 87 -14.70 -14.84 0.88
C LEU A 87 -14.23 -15.51 -0.40
N GLY A 88 -13.47 -16.60 -0.26
CA GLY A 88 -13.00 -17.35 -1.42
C GLY A 88 -13.06 -18.85 -1.21
N ASN A 89 -13.32 -19.54 -2.30
CA ASN A 89 -13.20 -20.98 -2.42
C ASN A 89 -12.37 -21.33 -3.65
N TRP A 90 -11.50 -22.32 -3.52
CA TRP A 90 -10.60 -22.74 -4.59
C TRP A 90 -10.78 -24.20 -4.93
N SER A 91 -10.70 -24.47 -6.23
CA SER A 91 -10.52 -25.81 -6.80
C SER A 91 -9.15 -25.88 -7.45
N LEU A 92 -8.30 -26.78 -6.97
CA LEU A 92 -6.97 -27.05 -7.50
C LEU A 92 -7.01 -28.35 -8.31
N GLY A 93 -7.43 -28.26 -9.57
CA GLY A 93 -7.54 -29.43 -10.46
C GLY A 93 -8.54 -30.49 -9.99
N ASP A 94 -9.75 -30.07 -9.59
CA ASP A 94 -10.82 -30.97 -9.12
C ASP A 94 -12.18 -30.70 -9.80
N TYR A 95 -12.93 -29.66 -9.38
CA TYR A 95 -14.10 -29.17 -10.12
C TYR A 95 -13.78 -27.91 -10.93
N PHE A 96 -14.63 -27.57 -11.90
CA PHE A 96 -14.45 -26.40 -12.76
C PHE A 96 -15.78 -25.64 -12.97
N LYS A 97 -15.96 -24.95 -14.10
CA LYS A 97 -17.09 -24.04 -14.43
C LYS A 97 -18.45 -24.48 -13.91
N GLU A 98 -19.03 -25.58 -14.42
CA GLU A 98 -20.39 -26.00 -14.05
C GLU A 98 -20.52 -26.31 -12.55
N GLY A 99 -19.49 -26.92 -11.95
CA GLY A 99 -19.47 -27.24 -10.52
C GLY A 99 -19.40 -26.00 -9.63
N ALA A 100 -18.53 -25.05 -9.99
CA ALA A 100 -18.40 -23.77 -9.30
C ALA A 100 -19.70 -22.98 -9.36
N ILE A 101 -20.23 -22.76 -10.56
CA ILE A 101 -21.46 -22.00 -10.82
C ILE A 101 -22.66 -22.59 -10.07
N LYS A 102 -22.79 -23.93 -10.04
CA LYS A 102 -23.84 -24.60 -9.28
C LYS A 102 -23.74 -24.32 -7.77
N MET A 103 -22.53 -24.39 -7.20
CA MET A 103 -22.33 -24.07 -5.78
C MET A 103 -22.57 -22.59 -5.48
N SER A 104 -22.15 -21.69 -6.39
CA SER A 104 -22.40 -20.26 -6.26
C SER A 104 -23.89 -19.94 -6.27
N TYR A 105 -24.64 -20.52 -7.21
CA TYR A 105 -26.09 -20.40 -7.28
C TYR A 105 -26.80 -20.96 -6.04
N GLU A 106 -26.43 -22.17 -5.60
CA GLU A 106 -26.99 -22.83 -4.41
C GLU A 106 -26.76 -21.98 -3.16
N PHE A 107 -25.54 -21.46 -2.97
CA PHE A 107 -25.23 -20.61 -1.83
C PHE A 107 -26.07 -19.32 -1.83
N LEU A 108 -26.13 -18.62 -2.97
CA LEU A 108 -26.88 -17.36 -3.07
C LEU A 108 -28.38 -17.57 -2.86
N THR A 109 -28.97 -18.57 -3.49
CA THR A 109 -30.44 -18.72 -3.53
C THR A 109 -30.99 -19.58 -2.40
N GLU A 110 -30.32 -20.67 -2.03
CA GLU A 110 -30.82 -21.62 -1.03
C GLU A 110 -30.30 -21.32 0.37
N VAL A 111 -29.01 -20.94 0.50
CA VAL A 111 -28.41 -20.67 1.81
C VAL A 111 -28.66 -19.24 2.28
N LEU A 112 -28.50 -18.27 1.37
CA LEU A 112 -28.72 -16.85 1.66
C LEU A 112 -30.15 -16.39 1.38
N GLY A 113 -30.94 -17.15 0.62
CA GLY A 113 -32.32 -16.81 0.32
C GLY A 113 -32.49 -15.62 -0.63
N LEU A 114 -31.46 -15.29 -1.42
CA LEU A 114 -31.55 -14.19 -2.37
C LEU A 114 -32.54 -14.54 -3.49
N ASP A 115 -33.45 -13.60 -3.79
CA ASP A 115 -34.37 -13.73 -4.92
C ASP A 115 -33.59 -13.87 -6.24
N LYS A 116 -33.68 -15.05 -6.85
CA LYS A 116 -33.04 -15.35 -8.14
C LYS A 116 -33.48 -14.41 -9.26
N ASN A 117 -34.67 -13.83 -9.16
CA ASN A 117 -35.15 -12.81 -10.09
C ASN A 117 -34.47 -11.45 -9.88
N ARG A 118 -33.42 -11.36 -9.06
CA ARG A 118 -32.55 -10.17 -8.96
C ARG A 118 -31.11 -10.46 -9.35
N ILE A 119 -30.80 -11.68 -9.78
CA ILE A 119 -29.47 -12.08 -10.22
C ILE A 119 -29.32 -11.79 -11.72
N GLY A 120 -28.17 -11.24 -12.10
CA GLY A 120 -27.67 -11.12 -13.46
C GLY A 120 -26.20 -11.52 -13.49
N VAL A 121 -25.72 -12.05 -14.60
CA VAL A 121 -24.35 -12.57 -14.71
C VAL A 121 -23.68 -12.09 -16.00
N SER A 122 -22.38 -11.85 -15.90
CA SER A 122 -21.51 -11.58 -17.04
C SER A 122 -20.66 -12.82 -17.36
N CYS A 123 -20.27 -12.98 -18.62
CA CYS A 123 -19.39 -14.07 -19.09
C CYS A 123 -18.42 -13.53 -20.15
N PHE A 124 -17.27 -14.16 -20.32
CA PHE A 124 -16.28 -13.72 -21.29
C PHE A 124 -16.77 -13.83 -22.75
N LEU A 125 -16.71 -12.73 -23.50
CA LEU A 125 -17.13 -12.63 -24.90
C LEU A 125 -16.24 -13.39 -25.88
N GLY A 126 -15.01 -13.70 -25.51
CA GLY A 126 -13.99 -14.24 -26.40
C GLY A 126 -13.17 -13.13 -27.07
N ASP A 127 -11.94 -13.46 -27.43
CA ASP A 127 -11.03 -12.63 -28.22
C ASP A 127 -10.11 -13.51 -29.08
N GLU A 128 -8.99 -12.97 -29.55
CA GLU A 128 -7.99 -13.71 -30.33
C GLU A 128 -7.19 -14.73 -29.50
N ASP A 129 -7.11 -14.54 -28.17
CA ASP A 129 -6.33 -15.38 -27.26
C ASP A 129 -7.17 -16.54 -26.69
N ALA A 130 -8.48 -16.33 -26.51
CA ALA A 130 -9.35 -17.31 -25.86
C ALA A 130 -10.79 -17.29 -26.38
N GLU A 131 -11.42 -18.47 -26.36
CA GLU A 131 -12.80 -18.64 -26.83
C GLU A 131 -13.83 -17.95 -25.92
N ARG A 132 -14.98 -17.63 -26.51
CA ARG A 132 -16.16 -17.15 -25.78
C ARG A 132 -16.62 -18.19 -24.75
N ASP A 133 -16.90 -17.77 -23.52
CA ASP A 133 -17.29 -18.67 -22.43
C ASP A 133 -18.77 -19.08 -22.47
N ASN A 134 -19.13 -19.87 -23.49
CA ASN A 134 -20.46 -20.44 -23.61
C ASN A 134 -20.75 -21.50 -22.54
N THR A 135 -19.71 -22.13 -21.97
CA THR A 135 -19.86 -23.14 -20.91
C THR A 135 -20.48 -22.54 -19.66
N SER A 136 -19.96 -21.40 -19.19
CA SER A 136 -20.49 -20.70 -18.03
C SER A 136 -21.90 -20.16 -18.28
N ALA A 137 -22.14 -19.54 -19.45
CA ALA A 137 -23.47 -19.04 -19.82
C ALA A 137 -24.53 -20.15 -19.83
N ASN A 138 -24.22 -21.30 -20.43
CA ASN A 138 -25.13 -22.45 -20.46
C ASN A 138 -25.37 -23.02 -19.05
N ALA A 139 -24.37 -23.02 -18.17
CA ALA A 139 -24.51 -23.48 -16.79
C ALA A 139 -25.50 -22.59 -16.01
N TRP A 140 -25.39 -21.27 -16.14
CA TRP A 140 -26.32 -20.32 -15.53
C TRP A 140 -27.76 -20.46 -16.09
N GLU A 141 -27.90 -20.65 -17.40
CA GLU A 141 -29.21 -20.87 -18.03
C GLU A 141 -29.88 -22.14 -17.51
N LYS A 142 -29.14 -23.25 -17.38
CA LYS A 142 -29.64 -24.51 -16.81
C LYS A 142 -30.12 -24.36 -15.36
N LEU A 143 -29.53 -23.44 -14.60
CA LEU A 143 -29.93 -23.11 -13.22
C LEU A 143 -31.11 -22.12 -13.17
N GLY A 144 -31.64 -21.72 -14.34
CA GLY A 144 -32.84 -20.90 -14.45
C GLY A 144 -32.57 -19.39 -14.46
N ILE A 145 -31.34 -18.94 -14.70
CA ILE A 145 -31.07 -17.54 -15.02
C ILE A 145 -31.54 -17.26 -16.46
N PRO A 146 -32.47 -16.31 -16.69
CA PRO A 146 -32.96 -16.02 -18.03
C PRO A 146 -31.85 -15.49 -18.96
N LYS A 147 -31.93 -15.80 -20.25
CA LYS A 147 -30.95 -15.33 -21.26
C LYS A 147 -30.77 -13.82 -21.27
N GLU A 148 -31.83 -13.06 -20.99
CA GLU A 148 -31.79 -11.59 -20.93
C GLU A 148 -30.99 -11.05 -19.74
N ARG A 149 -30.54 -11.95 -18.85
CA ARG A 149 -29.73 -11.68 -17.67
C ARG A 149 -28.33 -12.25 -17.72
N ILE A 150 -27.97 -12.82 -18.85
CA ILE A 150 -26.64 -13.33 -19.15
C ILE A 150 -26.08 -12.44 -20.26
N VAL A 151 -25.04 -11.66 -19.96
CA VAL A 151 -24.37 -10.79 -20.93
C VAL A 151 -22.95 -11.26 -21.16
N PHE A 152 -22.41 -10.95 -22.33
CA PHE A 152 -21.03 -11.26 -22.66
C PHE A 152 -20.21 -9.96 -22.75
N LEU A 153 -19.12 -9.89 -22.00
CA LEU A 153 -18.25 -8.70 -21.95
C LEU A 153 -16.82 -9.04 -22.38
N GLY A 154 -16.09 -8.01 -22.81
CA GLY A 154 -14.71 -8.16 -23.29
C GLY A 154 -13.72 -8.42 -22.16
N LYS A 155 -12.45 -8.57 -22.53
CA LYS A 155 -11.33 -8.88 -21.61
C LYS A 155 -11.17 -7.89 -20.47
N GLU A 156 -11.56 -6.63 -20.67
CA GLU A 156 -11.47 -5.60 -19.62
C GLU A 156 -12.45 -5.82 -18.45
N ASP A 157 -13.56 -6.52 -18.70
CA ASP A 157 -14.57 -6.79 -17.68
C ASP A 157 -14.61 -8.28 -17.28
N ASN A 158 -14.42 -9.23 -18.23
CA ASN A 158 -14.54 -10.67 -17.98
C ASN A 158 -13.27 -11.49 -18.24
N TRP A 159 -12.13 -11.01 -17.77
CA TRP A 159 -10.89 -11.77 -17.82
C TRP A 159 -9.99 -11.44 -16.64
N TRP A 160 -9.59 -12.47 -15.92
CA TRP A 160 -8.66 -12.31 -14.81
C TRP A 160 -7.24 -12.60 -15.28
N GLY A 161 -6.43 -11.54 -15.40
CA GLY A 161 -5.00 -11.62 -15.74
C GLY A 161 -4.14 -12.01 -14.53
N PRO A 162 -2.92 -12.53 -14.72
CA PRO A 162 -2.13 -13.04 -13.60
C PRO A 162 -1.79 -11.94 -12.59
N ALA A 163 -1.50 -12.36 -11.35
CA ALA A 163 -1.03 -11.45 -10.29
C ALA A 163 0.24 -10.66 -10.67
N GLY A 164 1.04 -11.17 -11.63
CA GLY A 164 2.26 -10.54 -12.14
C GLY A 164 2.24 -10.32 -13.67
N ASN A 165 3.42 -10.26 -14.28
CA ASN A 165 3.54 -10.11 -15.75
C ASN A 165 3.20 -11.41 -16.52
N THR A 166 3.30 -12.54 -15.84
CA THR A 166 3.07 -13.91 -16.33
C THR A 166 2.40 -14.71 -15.22
N GLY A 167 1.72 -15.81 -15.56
CA GLY A 167 1.11 -16.72 -14.58
C GLY A 167 -0.31 -17.15 -14.94
N PRO A 168 -0.99 -17.87 -14.04
CA PRO A 168 -2.35 -18.37 -14.23
C PRO A 168 -3.34 -17.24 -14.52
N CYS A 169 -4.19 -17.44 -15.51
CA CYS A 169 -5.23 -16.52 -15.94
C CYS A 169 -6.38 -17.27 -16.60
N GLY A 170 -7.48 -16.56 -16.86
CA GLY A 170 -8.58 -17.11 -17.62
C GLY A 170 -9.84 -16.26 -17.62
N PRO A 171 -10.89 -16.74 -18.30
CA PRO A 171 -12.20 -16.10 -18.28
C PRO A 171 -12.81 -16.23 -16.89
N ASP A 172 -13.76 -15.36 -16.60
CA ASP A 172 -14.53 -15.41 -15.37
C ASP A 172 -16.03 -15.18 -15.65
N THR A 173 -16.83 -15.38 -14.61
CA THR A 173 -18.23 -14.97 -14.59
C THR A 173 -18.51 -14.19 -13.33
N GLU A 174 -18.90 -12.93 -13.50
CA GLU A 174 -19.27 -12.08 -12.37
C GLU A 174 -20.78 -12.17 -12.12
N ILE A 175 -21.14 -12.18 -10.85
CA ILE A 175 -22.51 -12.33 -10.36
C ILE A 175 -22.95 -10.99 -9.76
N PHE A 176 -23.97 -10.42 -10.36
CA PHE A 176 -24.57 -9.15 -9.96
C PHE A 176 -25.92 -9.36 -9.31
N TYR A 177 -26.22 -8.50 -8.35
CA TYR A 177 -27.53 -8.44 -7.71
C TYR A 177 -28.17 -7.05 -7.86
N TYR A 178 -29.45 -7.03 -8.25
CA TYR A 178 -30.19 -5.79 -8.42
C TYR A 178 -30.73 -5.26 -7.08
N ALA A 179 -30.13 -4.17 -6.59
CA ALA A 179 -30.51 -3.50 -5.34
C ALA A 179 -31.71 -2.55 -5.47
N GLY A 180 -32.22 -2.29 -6.69
CA GLY A 180 -33.35 -1.40 -6.90
C GLY A 180 -34.72 -2.02 -6.59
N LYS A 181 -35.75 -1.20 -6.38
CA LYS A 181 -37.11 -1.66 -6.09
C LYS A 181 -37.75 -2.40 -7.28
N ASN A 182 -37.76 -1.77 -8.45
CA ASN A 182 -38.39 -2.30 -9.66
C ASN A 182 -37.39 -3.11 -10.46
N ILE A 183 -37.51 -4.43 -10.38
CA ILE A 183 -36.59 -5.37 -11.01
C ILE A 183 -36.68 -5.23 -12.54
N PRO A 184 -35.59 -4.84 -13.23
CA PRO A 184 -35.59 -4.77 -14.68
C PRO A 184 -35.60 -6.18 -15.29
N LYS A 185 -36.23 -6.31 -16.47
CA LYS A 185 -36.25 -7.58 -17.21
C LYS A 185 -34.85 -7.96 -17.71
N LYS A 186 -34.09 -6.98 -18.21
CA LYS A 186 -32.75 -7.16 -18.77
C LYS A 186 -31.68 -6.76 -17.77
N PHE A 187 -30.60 -7.53 -17.72
CA PHE A 187 -29.39 -7.15 -17.00
C PHE A 187 -28.63 -6.06 -17.77
N ASN A 188 -28.11 -5.06 -17.06
CA ASN A 188 -27.21 -4.04 -17.60
C ASN A 188 -26.03 -3.85 -16.63
N PRO A 189 -24.82 -4.33 -16.96
CA PRO A 189 -23.65 -4.24 -16.08
C PRO A 189 -23.18 -2.79 -15.84
N ARG A 190 -23.64 -1.82 -16.64
CA ARG A 190 -23.28 -0.41 -16.47
C ARG A 190 -24.27 0.37 -15.59
N ASP A 191 -25.41 -0.23 -15.21
CA ASP A 191 -26.33 0.38 -14.25
C ASP A 191 -25.85 0.08 -12.82
N LYS A 192 -25.51 1.13 -12.07
CA LYS A 192 -24.98 1.06 -10.69
C LYS A 192 -25.88 0.34 -9.69
N LYS A 193 -27.17 0.14 -10.01
CA LYS A 193 -28.07 -0.66 -9.16
C LYS A 193 -27.82 -2.16 -9.25
N TRP A 194 -27.09 -2.61 -10.28
CA TRP A 194 -26.54 -3.95 -10.36
C TRP A 194 -25.20 -3.96 -9.64
N VAL A 195 -25.20 -4.47 -8.42
CA VAL A 195 -23.99 -4.55 -7.58
C VAL A 195 -23.36 -5.91 -7.80
N GLU A 196 -22.12 -5.92 -8.27
CA GLU A 196 -21.28 -7.12 -8.33
C GLU A 196 -20.99 -7.61 -6.90
N ILE A 197 -21.43 -8.83 -6.58
CA ILE A 197 -21.30 -9.41 -5.23
C ILE A 197 -20.30 -10.57 -5.17
N TRP A 198 -20.05 -11.23 -6.31
CA TRP A 198 -19.19 -12.41 -6.38
C TRP A 198 -18.63 -12.57 -7.80
N ASN A 199 -17.38 -13.00 -7.92
CA ASN A 199 -16.75 -13.38 -9.18
C ASN A 199 -16.19 -14.82 -9.10
N ASP A 200 -16.50 -15.65 -10.11
CA ASP A 200 -15.95 -16.98 -10.30
C ASP A 200 -14.96 -16.98 -11.49
N VAL A 201 -13.67 -17.07 -11.18
CA VAL A 201 -12.56 -17.05 -12.13
C VAL A 201 -12.15 -18.48 -12.50
N PHE A 202 -12.05 -18.75 -13.79
CA PHE A 202 -11.75 -20.06 -14.35
C PHE A 202 -10.36 -20.09 -14.98
N MET A 203 -9.35 -20.32 -14.15
CA MET A 203 -7.97 -20.38 -14.61
C MET A 203 -7.74 -21.65 -15.41
N GLU A 204 -7.71 -21.52 -16.73
CA GLU A 204 -7.37 -22.58 -17.68
C GLU A 204 -6.21 -22.20 -18.60
N TYR A 205 -5.69 -20.97 -18.45
CA TYR A 205 -4.60 -20.44 -19.24
C TYR A 205 -3.43 -19.95 -18.38
N ASN A 206 -2.24 -19.92 -18.95
CA ASN A 206 -1.04 -19.32 -18.40
C ASN A 206 -0.58 -18.20 -19.34
N LYS A 207 -0.45 -16.98 -18.83
CA LYS A 207 0.07 -15.86 -19.60
C LYS A 207 1.59 -15.97 -19.73
N ILE A 208 2.07 -15.96 -20.96
CA ILE A 208 3.49 -16.11 -21.27
C ILE A 208 4.21 -14.76 -21.43
N LYS A 209 5.54 -14.79 -21.26
CA LYS A 209 6.37 -13.60 -21.42
C LYS A 209 6.44 -13.21 -22.90
N GLY A 210 5.89 -12.05 -23.25
CA GLY A 210 5.85 -11.54 -24.63
C GLY A 210 4.44 -11.36 -25.20
N GLY A 211 3.40 -11.77 -24.46
CA GLY A 211 2.00 -11.70 -24.91
C GLY A 211 1.45 -13.06 -25.29
N GLY A 212 0.12 -13.18 -25.35
CA GLY A 212 -0.58 -14.45 -25.58
C GLY A 212 -0.71 -15.35 -24.34
N VAL A 213 -1.32 -16.50 -24.53
CA VAL A 213 -1.63 -17.49 -23.50
C VAL A 213 -1.38 -18.92 -23.97
N GLU A 214 -1.07 -19.81 -23.04
CA GLU A 214 -1.01 -21.26 -23.24
C GLU A 214 -1.95 -21.98 -22.26
N LEU A 215 -2.32 -23.23 -22.50
CA LEU A 215 -3.17 -23.98 -21.56
C LEU A 215 -2.41 -24.36 -20.29
N LEU A 216 -3.05 -24.22 -19.13
CA LEU A 216 -2.52 -24.76 -17.87
C LEU A 216 -2.65 -26.28 -17.84
N GLU A 217 -1.66 -26.95 -17.22
CA GLU A 217 -1.69 -28.40 -16.98
C GLU A 217 -2.91 -28.82 -16.16
N GLN A 218 -3.30 -28.00 -15.19
CA GLN A 218 -4.50 -28.18 -14.39
C GLN A 218 -5.43 -26.96 -14.50
N LYS A 219 -6.73 -27.24 -14.61
CA LYS A 219 -7.77 -26.21 -14.55
C LYS A 219 -8.13 -25.91 -13.11
N ASN A 220 -8.15 -24.63 -12.74
CA ASN A 220 -8.45 -24.19 -11.38
C ASN A 220 -9.67 -23.29 -11.33
N VAL A 221 -10.33 -23.26 -10.17
CA VAL A 221 -11.34 -22.26 -9.84
C VAL A 221 -10.79 -21.40 -8.73
N ASP A 222 -10.85 -20.09 -8.93
CA ASP A 222 -10.69 -19.07 -7.91
C ASP A 222 -12.00 -18.29 -7.82
N THR A 223 -12.46 -17.97 -6.61
CA THR A 223 -13.66 -17.16 -6.47
C THR A 223 -13.43 -16.06 -5.45
N GLY A 224 -14.05 -14.90 -5.66
CA GLY A 224 -14.00 -13.80 -4.71
C GLY A 224 -15.38 -13.18 -4.47
N MET A 225 -15.95 -13.39 -3.29
CA MET A 225 -17.17 -12.71 -2.83
C MET A 225 -16.79 -11.61 -1.84
N GLY A 226 -17.13 -10.36 -2.16
CA GLY A 226 -16.93 -9.23 -1.26
C GLY A 226 -17.95 -9.24 -0.12
N ILE A 227 -17.48 -9.34 1.13
CA ILE A 227 -18.37 -9.41 2.30
C ILE A 227 -19.20 -8.14 2.41
N GLU A 228 -18.58 -6.97 2.28
CA GLU A 228 -19.26 -5.70 2.48
C GLU A 228 -20.39 -5.46 1.48
N ARG A 229 -20.16 -5.74 0.19
CA ARG A 229 -21.18 -5.63 -0.87
C ARG A 229 -22.31 -6.64 -0.66
N THR A 230 -21.97 -7.89 -0.35
CA THR A 230 -22.95 -8.96 -0.17
C THR A 230 -23.84 -8.70 1.05
N VAL A 231 -23.25 -8.27 2.17
CA VAL A 231 -24.01 -7.90 3.39
C VAL A 231 -24.92 -6.70 3.11
N ALA A 232 -24.45 -5.68 2.39
CA ALA A 232 -25.28 -4.53 2.03
C ALA A 232 -26.54 -4.99 1.27
N VAL A 233 -26.35 -5.77 0.20
CA VAL A 233 -27.43 -6.31 -0.62
C VAL A 233 -28.39 -7.19 0.19
N LEU A 234 -27.88 -8.09 1.05
CA LEU A 234 -28.71 -8.96 1.90
C LEU A 234 -29.60 -8.19 2.90
N ASN A 235 -29.24 -6.94 3.21
CA ASN A 235 -30.03 -6.08 4.08
C ASN A 235 -30.84 -5.03 3.28
N GLY A 236 -30.86 -5.13 1.95
CA GLY A 236 -31.60 -4.20 1.08
C GLY A 236 -30.94 -2.83 0.94
N PHE A 237 -29.66 -2.70 1.28
CA PHE A 237 -28.89 -1.47 1.12
C PHE A 237 -28.16 -1.47 -0.23
N SER A 238 -28.04 -0.28 -0.82
CA SER A 238 -27.18 -0.02 -1.98
C SER A 238 -25.84 0.62 -1.59
N ASP A 239 -25.62 0.80 -0.29
CA ASP A 239 -24.48 1.49 0.30
C ASP A 239 -23.77 0.57 1.30
N VAL A 240 -22.51 0.24 1.04
CA VAL A 240 -21.72 -0.63 1.92
C VAL A 240 -21.47 0.00 3.28
N TYR A 241 -21.56 1.32 3.42
CA TYR A 241 -21.33 2.00 4.68
C TYR A 241 -22.51 1.88 5.67
N GLU A 242 -23.64 1.29 5.24
CA GLU A 242 -24.80 1.00 6.09
C GLU A 242 -24.74 -0.37 6.80
N ILE A 243 -23.73 -1.20 6.49
CA ILE A 243 -23.57 -2.52 7.10
C ILE A 243 -23.06 -2.45 8.54
N ASP A 244 -23.19 -3.55 9.29
CA ASP A 244 -22.86 -3.63 10.72
C ASP A 244 -21.43 -3.18 11.07
N VAL A 245 -20.44 -3.52 10.23
CA VAL A 245 -19.04 -3.17 10.51
C VAL A 245 -18.65 -1.74 10.13
N LEU A 246 -19.38 -1.09 9.22
CA LEU A 246 -19.07 0.27 8.77
C LEU A 246 -19.99 1.32 9.38
N LYS A 247 -21.24 0.96 9.68
CA LYS A 247 -22.23 1.87 10.26
C LYS A 247 -21.78 2.45 11.60
N SER A 248 -21.20 1.63 12.49
CA SER A 248 -20.68 2.11 13.78
C SER A 248 -19.57 3.17 13.60
N LEU A 249 -18.68 2.95 12.63
CA LEU A 249 -17.62 3.89 12.29
C LEU A 249 -18.18 5.19 11.69
N MET A 250 -19.16 5.09 10.80
CA MET A 250 -19.86 6.23 10.20
C MET A 250 -20.57 7.08 11.25
N GLU A 251 -21.25 6.45 12.21
CA GLU A 251 -21.87 7.13 13.35
C GLU A 251 -20.82 7.83 14.21
N LYS A 252 -19.66 7.20 14.43
CA LYS A 252 -18.58 7.80 15.22
C LYS A 252 -17.99 9.04 14.56
N VAL A 253 -17.73 8.99 13.24
CA VAL A 253 -17.29 10.17 12.47
C VAL A 253 -18.36 11.26 12.45
N SER A 254 -19.62 10.89 12.29
CA SER A 254 -20.73 11.85 12.26
C SER A 254 -20.90 12.61 13.57
N LYS A 255 -20.60 11.99 14.72
CA LYS A 255 -20.67 12.63 16.04
C LYS A 255 -19.61 13.73 16.25
N ILE A 256 -18.45 13.61 15.60
CA ILE A 256 -17.34 14.57 15.75
C ILE A 256 -17.28 15.59 14.60
N ALA A 257 -17.87 15.26 13.46
CA ALA A 257 -17.98 16.14 12.31
C ALA A 257 -18.97 17.29 12.58
N ARG A 258 -18.66 18.48 12.05
CA ARG A 258 -19.58 19.63 12.01
C ARG A 258 -20.27 19.77 10.65
N GLY A 259 -19.67 19.21 9.60
CA GLY A 259 -20.21 19.17 8.25
C GLY A 259 -20.95 17.87 7.91
N GLU A 260 -21.75 17.93 6.86
CA GLU A 260 -22.60 16.82 6.39
C GLU A 260 -22.11 16.13 5.12
N ASP A 261 -20.89 16.42 4.64
CA ASP A 261 -20.36 15.80 3.43
C ASP A 261 -20.14 14.29 3.61
N VAL A 262 -21.08 13.49 3.09
CA VAL A 262 -21.10 12.04 3.24
C VAL A 262 -19.86 11.40 2.62
N ARG A 263 -19.37 11.91 1.48
CA ARG A 263 -18.17 11.39 0.82
C ARG A 263 -16.96 11.50 1.75
N SER A 264 -16.75 12.65 2.40
CA SER A 264 -15.67 12.84 3.37
C SER A 264 -15.81 11.91 4.58
N LYS A 265 -17.03 11.72 5.10
CA LYS A 265 -17.30 10.80 6.22
C LYS A 265 -16.88 9.37 5.83
N ARG A 266 -17.29 8.90 4.65
CA ARG A 266 -16.95 7.58 4.09
C ARG A 266 -15.44 7.40 3.91
N ILE A 267 -14.75 8.38 3.34
CA ILE A 267 -13.28 8.31 3.14
C ILE A 267 -12.55 8.20 4.48
N ILE A 268 -12.96 8.96 5.50
CA ILE A 268 -12.37 8.85 6.84
C ILE A 268 -12.54 7.43 7.39
N VAL A 269 -13.76 6.89 7.32
CA VAL A 269 -14.07 5.54 7.82
C VAL A 269 -13.24 4.48 7.12
N ASP A 270 -13.25 4.47 5.78
CA ASP A 270 -12.53 3.47 5.00
C ASP A 270 -11.02 3.56 5.24
N HIS A 271 -10.43 4.75 5.14
CA HIS A 271 -8.99 4.90 5.19
C HIS A 271 -8.41 4.67 6.59
N LEU A 272 -9.10 5.08 7.66
CA LEU A 272 -8.64 4.78 9.02
C LEU A 272 -8.84 3.31 9.39
N ARG A 273 -9.88 2.65 8.86
CA ARG A 273 -10.04 1.19 8.96
C ARG A 273 -8.89 0.47 8.25
N ALA A 274 -8.61 0.83 7.00
CA ALA A 274 -7.49 0.27 6.24
C ALA A 274 -6.14 0.52 6.94
N ALA A 275 -5.92 1.73 7.46
CA ALA A 275 -4.72 2.08 8.21
C ALA A 275 -4.53 1.20 9.46
N ALA A 276 -5.60 0.95 10.22
CA ALA A 276 -5.55 0.09 11.41
C ALA A 276 -5.11 -1.34 11.05
N PHE A 277 -5.64 -1.91 9.96
CA PHE A 277 -5.25 -3.25 9.51
C PHE A 277 -3.81 -3.29 8.98
N ILE A 278 -3.35 -2.28 8.23
CA ILE A 278 -1.95 -2.21 7.77
C ILE A 278 -0.98 -2.05 8.94
N LEU A 279 -1.30 -1.19 9.92
CA LEU A 279 -0.50 -1.02 11.14
C LEU A 279 -0.44 -2.31 11.96
N ASN A 280 -1.51 -3.12 11.95
CA ASN A 280 -1.54 -4.39 12.66
C ASN A 280 -0.51 -5.40 12.13
N GLU A 281 -0.14 -5.29 10.85
CA GLU A 281 0.94 -6.09 10.22
C GLU A 281 2.35 -5.59 10.63
N GLY A 282 2.46 -4.57 11.49
CA GLY A 282 3.73 -4.00 11.95
C GLY A 282 4.34 -2.96 11.01
N ILE A 283 3.59 -2.48 10.01
CA ILE A 283 4.05 -1.46 9.07
C ILE A 283 3.81 -0.07 9.68
N ALA A 284 4.86 0.75 9.77
CA ALA A 284 4.76 2.14 10.22
C ALA A 284 4.72 3.15 9.03
N PRO A 285 4.10 4.34 9.19
CA PRO A 285 4.07 5.38 8.17
C PRO A 285 5.47 5.83 7.70
N SER A 286 5.74 5.78 6.39
CA SER A 286 7.06 6.07 5.82
C SER A 286 6.96 6.84 4.48
N ASN A 287 8.11 7.13 3.85
CA ASN A 287 8.19 7.75 2.52
C ASN A 287 8.25 6.72 1.38
N LEU A 288 8.28 5.42 1.68
CA LEU A 288 8.54 4.36 0.71
C LEU A 288 7.51 3.22 0.82
N GLU A 289 7.20 2.62 -0.32
CA GLU A 289 6.46 1.35 -0.43
C GLU A 289 5.19 1.31 0.44
N ARG A 290 5.03 0.27 1.27
CA ARG A 290 3.86 0.05 2.13
C ARG A 290 3.65 1.16 3.14
N GLY A 291 4.75 1.65 3.73
CA GLY A 291 4.70 2.77 4.68
C GLY A 291 4.23 4.07 4.02
N TYR A 292 4.54 4.26 2.73
CA TYR A 292 4.01 5.38 1.95
C TYR A 292 2.51 5.27 1.72
N VAL A 293 2.01 4.08 1.36
CA VAL A 293 0.56 3.83 1.23
C VAL A 293 -0.16 4.13 2.54
N LEU A 294 0.31 3.58 3.66
CA LEU A 294 -0.26 3.82 4.98
C LEU A 294 -0.31 5.32 5.31
N ARG A 295 0.83 6.02 5.12
CA ARG A 295 0.91 7.47 5.34
C ARG A 295 -0.12 8.22 4.50
N ARG A 296 -0.26 7.88 3.22
CA ARG A 296 -1.23 8.50 2.30
C ARG A 296 -2.66 8.34 2.80
N LEU A 297 -3.06 7.15 3.24
CA LEU A 297 -4.40 6.88 3.75
C LEU A 297 -4.73 7.75 4.97
N ILE A 298 -3.82 7.77 5.97
CA ILE A 298 -3.98 8.56 7.18
C ILE A 298 -4.10 10.06 6.85
N ARG A 299 -3.21 10.58 6.00
CA ARG A 299 -3.20 12.01 5.63
C ARG A 299 -4.45 12.45 4.89
N ARG A 300 -4.96 11.62 3.97
CA ARG A 300 -6.20 11.89 3.26
C ARG A 300 -7.40 11.89 4.22
N ALA A 301 -7.47 10.94 5.16
CA ALA A 301 -8.49 10.96 6.20
C ALA A 301 -8.43 12.26 7.04
N ILE A 302 -7.25 12.70 7.47
CA ILE A 302 -7.08 13.95 8.24
C ILE A 302 -7.57 15.16 7.45
N ARG A 303 -7.25 15.25 6.15
CA ARG A 303 -7.73 16.33 5.28
C ARG A 303 -9.27 16.34 5.22
N HIS A 304 -9.90 15.19 5.02
CA HIS A 304 -11.37 15.11 5.03
C HIS A 304 -11.97 15.45 6.40
N GLY A 305 -11.29 15.12 7.50
CA GLY A 305 -11.70 15.57 8.83
C GLY A 305 -11.72 17.09 8.93
N ARG A 306 -10.70 17.77 8.39
CA ARG A 306 -10.67 19.24 8.34
C ARG A 306 -11.76 19.84 7.44
N LEU A 307 -12.08 19.21 6.30
CA LEU A 307 -13.20 19.61 5.45
C LEU A 307 -14.55 19.53 6.18
N LEU A 308 -14.71 18.53 7.06
CA LEU A 308 -15.88 18.37 7.92
C LEU A 308 -15.87 19.27 9.16
N GLY A 309 -14.89 20.17 9.30
CA GLY A 309 -14.78 21.08 10.43
C GLY A 309 -14.31 20.44 11.73
N ILE A 310 -13.74 19.23 11.69
CA ILE A 310 -13.10 18.59 12.84
C ILE A 310 -11.77 19.31 13.07
N GLN A 311 -11.60 19.98 14.21
CA GLN A 311 -10.38 20.72 14.54
C GLN A 311 -9.43 19.92 15.42
N ASP A 312 -9.97 19.10 16.31
CA ASP A 312 -9.19 18.27 17.21
C ASP A 312 -8.56 17.07 16.47
N ARG A 313 -7.66 16.38 17.18
CA ARG A 313 -7.11 15.09 16.74
C ARG A 313 -8.17 14.02 16.92
N PHE A 314 -8.41 13.22 15.89
CA PHE A 314 -9.52 12.25 15.89
C PHE A 314 -9.12 10.86 15.40
N CYS A 315 -7.95 10.68 14.77
CA CYS A 315 -7.60 9.39 14.18
C CYS A 315 -7.58 8.25 15.20
N LYS A 316 -7.05 8.49 16.41
CA LYS A 316 -7.03 7.47 17.48
C LYS A 316 -8.42 7.03 17.91
N GLU A 317 -9.39 7.94 17.95
CA GLU A 317 -10.75 7.62 18.39
C GLU A 317 -11.48 6.73 17.39
N ILE A 318 -11.35 7.03 16.09
CA ILE A 318 -11.94 6.21 15.04
C ILE A 318 -11.25 4.84 14.98
N VAL A 319 -9.92 4.79 15.13
CA VAL A 319 -9.18 3.51 15.14
C VAL A 319 -9.56 2.63 16.35
N LYS A 320 -9.83 3.20 17.52
CA LYS A 320 -10.37 2.42 18.66
C LYS A 320 -11.71 1.77 18.32
N GLU A 321 -12.58 2.47 17.61
CA GLU A 321 -13.86 1.92 17.16
C GLU A 321 -13.66 0.76 16.17
N VAL A 322 -12.63 0.82 15.31
CA VAL A 322 -12.25 -0.32 14.44
C VAL A 322 -11.93 -1.56 15.29
N PHE A 323 -11.17 -1.41 16.38
CA PHE A 323 -10.88 -2.54 17.27
C PHE A 323 -12.16 -3.14 17.84
N ILE A 324 -13.08 -2.30 18.33
CA ILE A 324 -14.35 -2.76 18.92
C ILE A 324 -15.18 -3.56 17.91
N VAL A 325 -15.30 -3.06 16.68
CA VAL A 325 -16.10 -3.69 15.63
C VAL A 325 -15.50 -5.02 15.17
N TYR A 326 -14.17 -5.12 15.12
CA TYR A 326 -13.46 -6.27 14.56
C TYR A 326 -12.88 -7.25 15.61
N LYS A 327 -13.01 -6.96 16.91
CA LYS A 327 -12.47 -7.78 18.02
C LYS A 327 -12.92 -9.24 18.03
N TRP A 328 -14.04 -9.55 17.39
CA TRP A 328 -14.59 -10.90 17.36
C TRP A 328 -13.80 -11.85 16.45
N ASN A 329 -13.02 -11.31 15.49
CA ASN A 329 -12.24 -12.11 14.54
C ASN A 329 -10.75 -11.74 14.50
N TYR A 330 -10.37 -10.59 15.04
CA TYR A 330 -9.02 -10.06 14.90
C TYR A 330 -8.47 -9.56 16.24
N PHE A 331 -7.21 -9.92 16.49
CA PHE A 331 -6.40 -9.33 17.55
C PHE A 331 -5.60 -8.16 16.98
N PHE A 332 -5.65 -7.03 17.68
CA PHE A 332 -4.96 -5.81 17.28
C PHE A 332 -3.78 -5.51 18.21
N ARG A 333 -2.66 -5.05 17.64
CA ARG A 333 -1.54 -4.45 18.38
C ARG A 333 -1.89 -3.03 18.83
N GLU A 334 -2.92 -2.89 19.65
CA GLU A 334 -3.63 -1.61 19.88
C GLU A 334 -2.69 -0.46 20.23
N GLN A 335 -1.77 -0.64 21.19
CA GLN A 335 -0.85 0.42 21.61
C GLN A 335 0.03 0.91 20.46
N PHE A 336 0.66 -0.01 19.72
CA PHE A 336 1.48 0.32 18.56
C PHE A 336 0.67 1.06 17.49
N ILE A 337 -0.52 0.56 17.17
CA ILE A 337 -1.40 1.15 16.14
C ILE A 337 -1.80 2.57 16.55
N LEU A 338 -2.24 2.77 17.80
CA LEU A 338 -2.68 4.07 18.31
C LEU A 338 -1.52 5.07 18.38
N ASP A 339 -0.31 4.62 18.71
CA ASP A 339 0.87 5.48 18.77
C ASP A 339 1.29 5.93 17.38
N GLU A 340 1.40 5.02 16.41
CA GLU A 340 1.85 5.35 15.05
C GLU A 340 0.83 6.21 14.30
N VAL A 341 -0.48 5.92 14.41
CA VAL A 341 -1.50 6.76 13.77
C VAL A 341 -1.53 8.17 14.39
N GLY A 342 -1.35 8.28 15.71
CA GLY A 342 -1.30 9.57 16.40
C GLY A 342 -0.07 10.40 16.05
N LYS A 343 1.10 9.76 15.97
CA LYS A 343 2.35 10.42 15.53
C LYS A 343 2.23 10.98 14.12
N GLU A 344 1.63 10.23 13.21
CA GLU A 344 1.43 10.70 11.83
C GLU A 344 0.38 11.81 11.75
N GLU A 345 -0.69 11.76 12.55
CA GLU A 345 -1.69 12.84 12.64
C GLU A 345 -1.07 14.15 13.16
N GLU A 346 -0.31 14.09 14.25
CA GLU A 346 0.40 15.24 14.80
C GLU A 346 1.39 15.84 13.80
N LYS A 347 2.20 14.97 13.18
CA LYS A 347 3.17 15.38 12.17
C LYS A 347 2.49 16.08 11.00
N PHE A 348 1.43 15.50 10.44
CA PHE A 348 0.76 16.07 9.28
C PHE A 348 -0.03 17.33 9.62
N ALA A 349 -0.66 17.40 10.78
CA ALA A 349 -1.36 18.60 11.23
C ALA A 349 -0.44 19.84 11.21
N SER A 350 0.82 19.68 11.63
CA SER A 350 1.81 20.77 11.61
C SER A 350 2.14 21.31 10.21
N THR A 351 2.04 20.47 9.17
CA THR A 351 2.39 20.86 7.78
C THR A 351 1.17 21.18 6.92
N LEU A 352 -0.02 20.73 7.33
CA LEU A 352 -1.25 20.84 6.55
C LEU A 352 -1.63 22.28 6.25
N GLU A 353 -1.68 23.15 7.26
CA GLU A 353 -2.09 24.55 7.08
C GLU A 353 -1.16 25.31 6.13
N GLN A 354 0.15 25.14 6.32
CA GLN A 354 1.15 25.76 5.44
C GLN A 354 1.04 25.21 4.02
N GLY A 355 0.86 23.90 3.87
CA GLY A 355 0.65 23.26 2.57
C GLY A 355 -0.58 23.81 1.86
N LEU A 356 -1.71 23.99 2.56
CA LEU A 356 -2.94 24.55 1.99
C LEU A 356 -2.76 26.00 1.53
N LYS A 357 -2.05 26.83 2.31
CA LYS A 357 -1.70 28.21 1.91
C LYS A 357 -0.87 28.23 0.62
N ILE A 358 0.10 27.33 0.51
CA ILE A 358 0.94 27.24 -0.69
C ILE A 358 0.17 26.69 -1.89
N THR A 359 -0.72 25.71 -1.69
CA THR A 359 -1.65 25.24 -2.72
C THR A 359 -2.46 26.41 -3.27
N GLU A 360 -3.10 27.23 -2.44
CA GLU A 360 -3.89 28.38 -2.90
C GLU A 360 -3.04 29.37 -3.70
N LYS A 361 -1.79 29.62 -3.26
CA LYS A 361 -0.83 30.47 -4.00
C LYS A 361 -0.47 29.91 -5.37
N ILE A 362 -0.36 28.59 -5.53
CA ILE A 362 -0.10 27.95 -6.82
C ILE A 362 -1.37 28.01 -7.69
N PHE A 363 -2.53 27.68 -7.12
CA PHE A 363 -3.78 27.48 -7.85
C PHE A 363 -4.40 28.79 -8.31
N SER A 364 -4.27 29.86 -7.54
CA SER A 364 -4.71 31.21 -7.91
C SER A 364 -4.02 31.77 -9.16
N LYS A 365 -2.88 31.22 -9.57
CA LYS A 365 -2.19 31.57 -10.82
C LYS A 365 -2.74 30.85 -12.06
N LYS A 366 -3.67 29.91 -11.85
CA LYS A 366 -4.26 29.09 -12.91
C LYS A 366 -5.61 29.64 -13.32
N THR A 367 -6.04 29.30 -14.53
CA THR A 367 -7.40 29.62 -15.01
C THR A 367 -8.25 28.36 -14.96
N PRO A 368 -9.27 28.27 -14.07
CA PRO A 368 -10.20 27.16 -14.03
C PRO A 368 -10.87 26.85 -15.37
N ILE A 369 -11.13 25.56 -15.62
CA ILE A 369 -12.03 25.15 -16.70
C ILE A 369 -13.45 25.60 -16.31
N LYS A 370 -14.22 26.12 -17.29
CA LYS A 370 -15.63 26.46 -17.06
C LYS A 370 -16.38 25.24 -16.50
N LYS A 371 -17.13 25.45 -15.41
CA LYS A 371 -17.80 24.38 -14.64
C LYS A 371 -18.58 23.40 -15.51
N GLU A 372 -19.34 23.89 -16.49
CA GLU A 372 -20.11 23.05 -17.43
C GLU A 372 -19.22 22.08 -18.22
N LYS A 373 -18.10 22.57 -18.76
CA LYS A 373 -17.14 21.73 -19.50
C LYS A 373 -16.42 20.77 -18.58
N TYR A 374 -16.08 21.21 -17.37
CA TYR A 374 -15.43 20.39 -16.36
C TYR A 374 -16.33 19.22 -15.92
N LEU A 375 -17.59 19.51 -15.57
CA LEU A 375 -18.57 18.48 -15.23
C LEU A 375 -18.80 17.52 -16.39
N LYS A 376 -18.87 18.03 -17.62
CA LYS A 376 -18.99 17.19 -18.82
C LYS A 376 -17.81 16.23 -18.95
N LEU A 377 -16.58 16.69 -18.70
CA LEU A 377 -15.40 15.83 -18.64
C LEU A 377 -15.53 14.77 -17.55
N MET A 378 -15.84 15.16 -16.32
CA MET A 378 -15.92 14.23 -15.18
C MET A 378 -17.05 13.20 -15.30
N GLN A 379 -18.07 13.47 -16.11
CA GLN A 379 -19.16 12.54 -16.39
C GLN A 379 -18.83 11.53 -17.50
N LEU A 380 -17.69 11.67 -18.20
CA LEU A 380 -17.28 10.69 -19.21
C LEU A 380 -16.89 9.37 -18.52
N PRO A 381 -17.35 8.21 -19.02
CA PRO A 381 -17.00 6.91 -18.46
C PRO A 381 -15.49 6.67 -18.36
N ASN A 382 -14.73 7.19 -19.32
CA ASN A 382 -13.28 7.05 -19.42
C ASN A 382 -12.52 8.34 -19.03
N HIS A 383 -13.13 9.24 -18.24
CA HIS A 383 -12.50 10.52 -17.88
C HIS A 383 -11.14 10.33 -17.19
N VAL A 384 -10.97 9.29 -16.37
CA VAL A 384 -9.71 8.95 -15.71
C VAL A 384 -8.61 8.65 -16.74
N GLU A 385 -8.92 7.87 -17.76
CA GLU A 385 -7.98 7.53 -18.84
C GLU A 385 -7.66 8.75 -19.71
N ILE A 386 -8.67 9.55 -20.05
CA ILE A 386 -8.51 10.81 -20.78
C ILE A 386 -7.50 11.69 -20.03
N LEU A 387 -7.70 11.88 -18.72
CA LEU A 387 -6.83 12.69 -17.87
C LEU A 387 -5.42 12.10 -17.72
N LYS A 388 -5.29 10.77 -17.62
CA LYS A 388 -4.00 10.07 -17.58
C LYS A 388 -3.20 10.28 -18.88
N ASP A 389 -3.87 10.25 -20.04
CA ASP A 389 -3.24 10.30 -21.35
C ASP A 389 -2.89 11.72 -21.84
N LEU A 390 -3.47 12.77 -21.22
CA LEU A 390 -3.19 14.17 -21.58
C LEU A 390 -1.69 14.48 -21.70
N TRP A 391 -0.87 13.95 -20.79
CA TRP A 391 0.58 14.17 -20.83
C TRP A 391 1.24 13.51 -22.01
N ASN A 392 0.92 12.25 -22.28
CA ASN A 392 1.57 11.47 -23.31
C ASN A 392 1.31 12.09 -24.68
N LYS A 393 0.06 12.53 -24.91
CA LYS A 393 -0.31 13.31 -26.10
C LYS A 393 0.48 14.61 -26.19
N LYS A 394 0.57 15.37 -25.09
CA LYS A 394 1.32 16.63 -25.04
C LYS A 394 2.81 16.44 -25.33
N GLN A 395 3.45 15.41 -24.77
CA GLN A 395 4.85 15.07 -25.00
C GLN A 395 5.10 14.61 -26.44
N ALA A 396 4.18 13.81 -27.00
CA ALA A 396 4.25 13.34 -28.38
C ALA A 396 3.91 14.43 -29.42
N GLY A 397 3.67 15.68 -29.00
CA GLY A 397 3.26 16.77 -29.90
C GLY A 397 1.88 16.57 -30.53
N LYS A 398 1.09 15.61 -30.03
CA LYS A 398 -0.26 15.29 -30.53
C LYS A 398 -1.29 16.28 -29.97
N ASP A 399 -2.44 16.36 -30.62
CA ASP A 399 -3.59 17.10 -30.07
C ASP A 399 -4.03 16.45 -28.75
N TYR A 400 -4.11 17.27 -27.71
CA TYR A 400 -4.58 16.90 -26.38
C TYR A 400 -5.82 17.71 -25.96
N SER A 401 -6.52 18.31 -26.93
CA SER A 401 -7.87 18.81 -26.69
C SER A 401 -8.81 17.66 -26.26
N ILE A 402 -9.78 17.97 -25.40
CA ILE A 402 -10.81 17.02 -24.99
C ILE A 402 -12.08 17.37 -25.74
N LYS A 403 -12.27 16.75 -26.90
CA LYS A 403 -13.34 17.08 -27.85
C LYS A 403 -14.72 16.82 -27.26
N GLU A 404 -14.87 15.71 -26.57
CA GLU A 404 -16.09 15.25 -25.89
C GLU A 404 -16.58 16.31 -24.89
N ALA A 405 -15.64 16.91 -24.14
CA ALA A 405 -15.91 17.96 -23.17
C ALA A 405 -15.82 19.38 -23.74
N LYS A 406 -15.48 19.55 -25.03
CA LYS A 406 -15.22 20.83 -25.71
C LYS A 406 -14.15 21.68 -24.99
N ILE A 407 -13.11 21.06 -24.46
CA ILE A 407 -12.01 21.74 -23.77
C ILE A 407 -10.81 21.85 -24.72
N SER A 408 -10.39 23.09 -24.99
CA SER A 408 -9.26 23.38 -25.89
C SER A 408 -7.90 23.17 -25.21
N LYS A 409 -6.87 22.97 -26.04
CA LYS A 409 -5.45 22.93 -25.63
C LYS A 409 -5.06 24.12 -24.71
N LYS A 410 -5.48 25.32 -25.11
CA LYS A 410 -5.21 26.57 -24.37
C LYS A 410 -5.90 26.62 -23.01
N GLU A 411 -7.12 26.09 -22.90
CA GLU A 411 -7.82 25.98 -21.62
C GLU A 411 -7.09 24.99 -20.69
N ILE A 412 -6.66 23.83 -21.23
CA ILE A 412 -5.89 22.83 -20.47
C ILE A 412 -4.59 23.43 -19.94
N ASP A 413 -3.80 24.08 -20.79
CA ASP A 413 -2.50 24.64 -20.41
C ASP A 413 -2.60 25.69 -19.30
N LYS A 414 -3.71 26.43 -19.24
CA LYS A 414 -3.95 27.42 -18.18
C LYS A 414 -4.52 26.81 -16.90
N ALA A 415 -5.27 25.71 -16.99
CA ALA A 415 -5.94 25.07 -15.86
C ALA A 415 -5.08 24.00 -15.17
N ILE A 416 -3.99 23.55 -15.81
CA ILE A 416 -3.26 22.38 -15.34
C ILE A 416 -2.23 22.71 -14.26
N ILE A 417 -2.30 21.95 -13.16
CA ILE A 417 -1.27 21.85 -12.14
C ILE A 417 -0.21 20.87 -12.65
N THR A 418 1.01 21.36 -12.81
CA THR A 418 2.12 20.61 -13.39
C THR A 418 2.66 19.55 -12.41
N GLY A 419 3.39 18.56 -12.95
CA GLY A 419 4.07 17.56 -12.15
C GLY A 419 5.02 18.15 -11.11
N LYS A 420 5.75 19.22 -11.46
CA LYS A 420 6.66 19.94 -10.56
C LYS A 420 5.94 20.65 -9.42
N GLU A 421 4.83 21.32 -9.73
CA GLU A 421 4.00 21.98 -8.71
C GLU A 421 3.40 20.95 -7.74
N GLY A 422 2.89 19.83 -8.26
CA GLY A 422 2.43 18.72 -7.43
C GLY A 422 3.55 18.11 -6.59
N PHE A 423 4.73 17.92 -7.19
CA PHE A 423 5.89 17.36 -6.52
C PHE A 423 6.41 18.27 -5.41
N LEU A 424 6.34 19.60 -5.57
CA LEU A 424 6.63 20.54 -4.50
C LEU A 424 5.70 20.34 -3.29
N LEU A 425 4.40 20.23 -3.55
CA LEU A 425 3.39 20.00 -2.51
C LEU A 425 3.63 18.67 -1.78
N TYR A 426 3.96 17.64 -2.53
CA TYR A 426 4.32 16.32 -2.02
C TYR A 426 5.60 16.35 -1.18
N GLN A 427 6.70 16.85 -1.72
CA GLN A 427 8.03 16.78 -1.12
C GLN A 427 8.15 17.70 0.10
N SER A 428 7.59 18.90 0.02
CA SER A 428 7.79 19.94 1.05
C SER A 428 6.71 19.93 2.13
N TYR A 429 5.46 19.62 1.78
CA TYR A 429 4.32 19.69 2.69
C TYR A 429 3.67 18.33 2.92
N GLY A 430 4.13 17.31 2.21
CA GLY A 430 3.70 15.94 2.43
C GLY A 430 2.33 15.62 1.86
N PHE A 431 1.85 16.38 0.86
CA PHE A 431 0.53 16.19 0.29
C PHE A 431 0.53 14.97 -0.65
N PRO A 432 -0.28 13.94 -0.38
CA PRO A 432 -0.45 12.83 -1.33
C PRO A 432 -1.01 13.34 -2.65
N ALA A 433 -0.74 12.61 -3.74
CA ALA A 433 -1.17 13.00 -5.08
C ALA A 433 -2.70 13.18 -5.17
N GLU A 434 -3.45 12.29 -4.53
CA GLU A 434 -4.91 12.24 -4.48
C GLU A 434 -5.46 13.49 -3.82
N MET A 435 -4.84 13.93 -2.72
CA MET A 435 -5.19 15.17 -2.06
C MET A 435 -4.95 16.38 -2.98
N ILE A 436 -3.86 16.39 -3.76
CA ILE A 436 -3.59 17.46 -4.73
C ILE A 436 -4.62 17.45 -5.86
N ILE A 437 -5.01 16.26 -6.32
CA ILE A 437 -6.07 16.06 -7.32
C ILE A 437 -7.40 16.59 -6.78
N GLU A 438 -7.79 16.22 -5.58
CA GLU A 438 -9.04 16.66 -4.93
C GLU A 438 -9.07 18.19 -4.78
N LEU A 439 -7.98 18.79 -4.29
CA LEU A 439 -7.84 20.24 -4.21
C LEU A 439 -7.98 20.89 -5.59
N ALA A 440 -7.42 20.29 -6.64
CA ALA A 440 -7.52 20.81 -8.00
C ALA A 440 -8.97 20.71 -8.52
N MET A 441 -9.64 19.58 -8.24
CA MET A 441 -11.04 19.34 -8.60
C MET A 441 -11.98 20.36 -7.97
N GLU A 442 -11.78 20.71 -6.69
CA GLU A 442 -12.54 21.75 -5.98
C GLU A 442 -12.54 23.10 -6.71
N LYS A 443 -11.51 23.38 -7.51
CA LYS A 443 -11.34 24.62 -8.28
C LYS A 443 -11.58 24.46 -9.78
N ASN A 444 -12.11 23.32 -10.24
CA ASN A 444 -12.22 22.95 -11.68
C ASN A 444 -10.87 23.03 -12.43
N LEU A 445 -9.78 22.71 -11.74
CA LEU A 445 -8.44 22.62 -12.28
C LEU A 445 -8.12 21.16 -12.66
N LEU A 446 -7.10 21.00 -13.50
CA LEU A 446 -6.61 19.69 -13.94
C LEU A 446 -5.31 19.37 -13.20
N PHE A 447 -5.06 18.10 -12.88
CA PHE A 447 -3.80 17.68 -12.28
C PHE A 447 -3.00 16.76 -13.19
N HIS A 448 -1.72 17.04 -13.32
CA HIS A 448 -0.84 16.36 -14.22
C HIS A 448 -0.17 15.11 -13.58
N ARG A 449 -0.92 14.01 -13.49
CA ARG A 449 -0.47 12.76 -12.83
C ARG A 449 0.82 12.17 -13.42
N GLY A 450 0.91 12.05 -14.75
CA GLY A 450 2.08 11.43 -15.41
C GLY A 450 3.39 12.18 -15.13
N GLY A 451 3.36 13.50 -15.24
CA GLY A 451 4.51 14.36 -14.93
C GLY A 451 4.85 14.39 -13.44
N PHE A 452 3.87 14.27 -12.54
CA PHE A 452 4.15 14.09 -11.12
C PHE A 452 4.88 12.78 -10.86
N ARG A 453 4.47 11.68 -11.51
CA ARG A 453 5.15 10.39 -11.44
C ARG A 453 6.60 10.47 -11.94
N MET A 454 6.85 11.19 -13.03
CA MET A 454 8.21 11.41 -13.51
C MET A 454 9.08 12.18 -12.50
N GLU A 455 8.54 13.20 -11.82
CA GLU A 455 9.30 13.92 -10.79
C GLU A 455 9.56 13.04 -9.56
N LEU A 456 8.62 12.17 -9.18
CA LEU A 456 8.84 11.13 -8.17
C LEU A 456 9.95 10.16 -8.57
N GLU A 457 9.92 9.64 -9.80
CA GLU A 457 10.93 8.72 -10.35
C GLU A 457 12.31 9.37 -10.36
N LYS A 458 12.43 10.60 -10.87
CA LYS A 458 13.69 11.37 -10.82
C LYS A 458 14.22 11.54 -9.40
N HIS A 459 13.35 11.85 -8.44
CA HIS A 459 13.74 11.99 -7.05
C HIS A 459 14.18 10.65 -6.42
N GLN A 460 13.51 9.55 -6.77
CA GLN A 460 13.90 8.20 -6.37
C GLN A 460 15.24 7.81 -7.00
N GLU A 461 15.46 8.11 -8.27
CA GLU A 461 16.72 7.85 -8.98
C GLU A 461 17.87 8.66 -8.41
N LEU A 462 17.69 9.96 -8.12
CA LEU A 462 18.68 10.78 -7.42
C LEU A 462 19.04 10.20 -6.05
N SER A 463 18.04 9.67 -5.34
CA SER A 463 18.24 8.99 -4.06
C SER A 463 18.97 7.64 -4.23
N ARG A 464 18.69 6.90 -5.31
CA ARG A 464 19.31 5.61 -5.65
C ARG A 464 20.74 5.77 -6.17
N THR A 465 21.03 6.73 -7.04
CA THR A 465 22.39 7.02 -7.52
C THR A 465 23.28 7.54 -6.38
N ALA A 466 22.72 8.35 -5.47
CA ALA A 466 23.39 8.69 -4.21
C ALA A 466 23.62 7.47 -3.28
N MET A 467 22.94 6.33 -3.51
CA MET A 467 23.16 5.05 -2.83
C MET A 467 24.01 4.05 -3.63
N ALA A 468 24.01 4.08 -4.97
CA ALA A 468 24.71 3.14 -5.83
C ALA A 468 26.24 3.36 -5.84
N GLY A 469 26.69 4.58 -5.52
CA GLY A 469 28.09 4.85 -5.17
C GLY A 469 28.46 4.53 -3.71
N ARG A 470 27.59 3.84 -2.95
CA ARG A 470 27.87 3.47 -1.55
C ARG A 470 28.15 1.98 -1.42
N PHE A 471 29.31 1.65 -0.88
CA PHE A 471 29.62 0.28 -0.44
C PHE A 471 28.67 -0.14 0.69
N LYS A 472 28.50 -1.46 0.91
CA LYS A 472 27.63 -2.02 1.96
C LYS A 472 27.88 -1.44 3.37
N SER A 473 29.05 -0.84 3.61
CA SER A 473 29.47 -0.15 4.85
C SER A 473 29.10 1.35 4.94
N GLY A 474 28.49 1.95 3.92
CA GLY A 474 28.15 3.39 3.90
C GLY A 474 29.28 4.32 3.41
N LEU A 475 30.39 3.73 2.94
CA LEU A 475 31.53 4.44 2.33
C LEU A 475 31.23 4.83 0.89
N VAL A 476 31.68 6.01 0.47
CA VAL A 476 31.63 6.47 -0.92
C VAL A 476 32.85 6.01 -1.73
N ASP A 477 33.99 5.74 -1.08
CA ASP A 477 35.22 5.20 -1.69
C ASP A 477 36.08 4.42 -0.66
N HIS A 478 37.26 3.93 -1.07
CA HIS A 478 38.25 3.27 -0.21
C HIS A 478 39.52 4.12 0.00
N SER A 479 39.43 5.44 -0.14
CA SER A 479 40.58 6.32 0.14
C SER A 479 40.99 6.22 1.61
N GLU A 480 42.24 6.57 1.90
CA GLU A 480 42.77 6.64 3.27
C GLU A 480 41.91 7.56 4.16
N LYS A 481 41.47 8.70 3.61
CA LYS A 481 40.59 9.66 4.31
C LYS A 481 39.24 9.04 4.68
N THR A 482 38.59 8.36 3.74
CA THR A 482 37.32 7.66 3.98
C THR A 482 37.48 6.52 4.98
N THR A 483 38.61 5.80 4.93
CA THR A 483 38.95 4.71 5.87
C THR A 483 39.15 5.22 7.31
N ARG A 484 39.80 6.38 7.47
CA ARG A 484 39.94 7.06 8.77
C ARG A 484 38.58 7.46 9.33
N LEU A 485 37.74 8.11 8.52
CA LEU A 485 36.38 8.51 8.92
C LEU A 485 35.46 7.32 9.21
N HIS A 486 35.68 6.17 8.57
CA HIS A 486 34.97 4.94 8.87
C HIS A 486 35.28 4.44 10.27
N THR A 487 36.56 4.39 10.65
CA THR A 487 36.97 4.01 12.00
C THR A 487 36.44 5.00 13.04
N ALA A 488 36.45 6.30 12.72
CA ALA A 488 35.85 7.33 13.58
C ALA A 488 34.34 7.11 13.81
N THR A 489 33.64 6.53 12.83
CA THR A 489 32.19 6.22 12.95
C THR A 489 31.93 5.18 14.05
N HIS A 490 32.78 4.16 14.19
CA HIS A 490 32.66 3.16 15.25
C HIS A 490 32.98 3.74 16.64
N LEU A 491 34.00 4.61 16.73
CA LEU A 491 34.29 5.32 17.97
C LEU A 491 33.13 6.21 18.40
N LEU A 492 32.51 6.91 17.44
CA LEU A 492 31.34 7.77 17.67
C LEU A 492 30.13 6.98 18.17
N LEU A 493 29.81 5.84 17.56
CA LEU A 493 28.68 5.02 18.00
C LEU A 493 28.88 4.52 19.44
N GLN A 494 30.10 4.08 19.78
CA GLN A 494 30.39 3.66 21.13
C GLN A 494 30.33 4.83 22.14
N ALA A 495 30.87 6.00 21.78
CA ALA A 495 30.80 7.20 22.62
C ALA A 495 29.35 7.64 22.85
N LEU A 496 28.49 7.56 21.81
CA LEU A 496 27.05 7.83 21.95
C LEU A 496 26.40 6.90 22.99
N ARG A 497 26.71 5.60 22.95
CA ARG A 497 26.18 4.62 23.93
C ARG A 497 26.65 4.92 25.34
N ASN A 498 27.92 5.29 25.50
CA ASN A 498 28.53 5.56 26.79
C ASN A 498 27.97 6.86 27.42
N ILE A 499 28.04 7.97 26.69
CA ILE A 499 27.62 9.29 27.20
C ILE A 499 26.11 9.36 27.44
N LEU A 500 25.30 8.72 26.59
CA LEU A 500 23.84 8.74 26.72
C LEU A 500 23.31 7.63 27.65
N GLY A 501 24.18 6.71 28.08
CA GLY A 501 23.82 5.61 28.97
C GLY A 501 22.85 4.60 28.37
N ASP A 502 22.74 4.54 27.03
CA ASP A 502 21.77 3.68 26.33
C ASP A 502 22.47 2.75 25.32
N LYS A 503 22.52 1.47 25.67
CA LYS A 503 23.07 0.41 24.80
C LYS A 503 22.20 0.13 23.57
N ASN A 504 20.94 0.57 23.56
CA ASN A 504 20.01 0.39 22.45
C ASN A 504 20.17 1.46 21.35
N ILE A 505 21.15 2.37 21.50
CA ILE A 505 21.54 3.24 20.41
C ILE A 505 22.14 2.37 19.30
N ILE A 506 21.49 2.44 18.15
CA ILE A 506 21.79 1.73 16.92
C ILE A 506 21.85 2.73 15.77
N GLN A 507 22.77 2.48 14.85
CA GLN A 507 22.86 3.23 13.61
C GLN A 507 21.60 3.02 12.78
N LYS A 508 21.01 4.11 12.31
CA LYS A 508 19.87 4.16 11.38
C LYS A 508 20.28 4.57 9.97
N GLY A 509 21.48 5.11 9.81
CA GLY A 509 22.05 5.48 8.52
C GLY A 509 23.48 5.98 8.67
N SER A 510 24.29 5.78 7.64
CA SER A 510 25.64 6.34 7.58
C SER A 510 25.96 6.77 6.15
N ASN A 511 26.73 7.84 6.00
CA ASN A 511 27.33 8.24 4.73
C ASN A 511 28.69 8.89 5.01
N ILE A 512 29.75 8.26 4.52
CA ILE A 512 31.13 8.67 4.76
C ILE A 512 31.77 9.00 3.41
N THR A 513 32.35 10.19 3.30
CA THR A 513 33.15 10.65 2.16
C THR A 513 34.56 10.98 2.62
N ALA A 514 35.46 11.32 1.70
CA ALA A 514 36.81 11.78 2.04
C ALA A 514 36.84 13.06 2.90
N ASP A 515 35.75 13.84 2.92
CA ASP A 515 35.69 15.14 3.60
C ASP A 515 34.92 15.09 4.92
N ARG A 516 33.98 14.15 5.09
CA ARG A 516 33.10 14.11 6.27
C ARG A 516 32.46 12.74 6.48
N LEU A 517 32.02 12.51 7.72
CA LEU A 517 31.05 11.48 8.04
C LEU A 517 29.69 12.09 8.41
N ARG A 518 28.63 11.37 8.05
CA ARG A 518 27.26 11.60 8.48
C ARG A 518 26.77 10.33 9.17
N PHE A 519 26.36 10.46 10.42
CA PHE A 519 25.92 9.34 11.25
C PHE A 519 24.53 9.58 11.79
N ASP A 520 23.59 8.69 11.47
CA ASP A 520 22.20 8.77 11.91
C ASP A 520 21.95 7.66 12.95
N PHE A 521 21.32 7.99 14.08
CA PHE A 521 21.08 7.07 15.20
C PHE A 521 19.70 7.28 15.83
N ASN A 522 19.12 6.24 16.43
CA ASN A 522 17.85 6.36 17.15
C ASN A 522 18.05 7.10 18.47
N PHE A 523 17.46 8.27 18.58
CA PHE A 523 17.39 9.01 19.83
C PHE A 523 16.19 9.97 19.80
N PRO A 524 15.35 10.02 20.85
CA PRO A 524 14.05 10.67 20.78
C PRO A 524 14.12 12.21 20.84
N ARG A 525 15.23 12.76 21.36
CA ARG A 525 15.39 14.21 21.59
C ARG A 525 16.68 14.76 20.95
N LYS A 526 16.81 16.08 20.92
CA LYS A 526 18.06 16.75 20.58
C LYS A 526 19.14 16.43 21.63
N LEU A 527 20.39 16.27 21.19
CA LEU A 527 21.53 16.24 22.11
C LEU A 527 21.74 17.61 22.74
N THR A 528 22.11 17.65 24.01
CA THR A 528 22.54 18.88 24.66
C THR A 528 23.94 19.27 24.18
N ASP A 529 24.30 20.54 24.29
CA ASP A 529 25.63 21.01 23.89
C ASP A 529 26.74 20.36 24.75
N ASP A 530 26.43 20.03 26.01
CA ASP A 530 27.33 19.29 26.90
C ASP A 530 27.49 17.82 26.47
N GLU A 531 26.41 17.14 26.09
CA GLU A 531 26.49 15.78 25.53
C GLU A 531 27.34 15.75 24.26
N ILE A 532 27.15 16.72 23.35
CA ILE A 532 27.94 16.82 22.11
C ILE A 532 29.44 16.98 22.45
N LYS A 533 29.79 17.87 23.39
CA LYS A 533 31.18 18.07 23.82
C LYS A 533 31.78 16.81 24.44
N LYS A 534 31.02 16.10 25.28
CA LYS A 534 31.46 14.85 25.92
C LYS A 534 31.67 13.75 24.90
N ILE A 535 30.77 13.60 23.94
CA ILE A 535 30.90 12.60 22.86
C ILE A 535 32.14 12.90 22.01
N GLU A 536 32.33 14.16 21.59
CA GLU A 536 33.53 14.57 20.85
C GLU A 536 34.81 14.34 21.67
N GLY A 537 34.80 14.69 22.95
CA GLY A 537 35.91 14.49 23.87
C GLY A 537 36.29 13.02 24.02
N GLU A 538 35.32 12.14 24.24
CA GLU A 538 35.54 10.70 24.39
C GLU A 538 36.11 10.09 23.10
N VAL A 539 35.60 10.46 21.92
CA VAL A 539 36.17 9.98 20.65
C VAL A 539 37.64 10.40 20.51
N ASN A 540 37.97 11.67 20.81
CA ASN A 540 39.34 12.17 20.77
C ASN A 540 40.25 11.49 21.81
N GLU A 541 39.74 11.19 23.00
CA GLU A 541 40.48 10.45 24.02
C GLU A 541 40.89 9.05 23.52
N GLN A 542 39.97 8.33 22.87
CA GLN A 542 40.30 7.03 22.28
C GLN A 542 41.24 7.13 21.08
N ILE A 543 41.20 8.23 20.34
CA ILE A 543 42.18 8.50 19.29
C ILE A 543 43.57 8.65 19.90
N ILE A 544 43.73 9.50 20.92
CA ILE A 544 45.01 9.77 21.59
C ILE A 544 45.61 8.50 22.23
N LYS A 545 44.76 7.59 22.72
CA LYS A 545 45.21 6.31 23.28
C LYS A 545 45.87 5.38 22.25
N GLY A 546 45.72 5.64 20.95
CA GLY A 546 46.37 4.84 19.91
C GLY A 546 45.97 3.36 19.96
N LEU A 547 44.67 3.09 20.07
CA LEU A 547 44.13 1.74 20.15
C LEU A 547 44.40 0.98 18.85
N GLU A 548 44.83 -0.28 19.00
CA GLU A 548 45.02 -1.19 17.88
C GLU A 548 43.66 -1.60 17.29
N VAL A 549 43.58 -1.67 15.96
CA VAL A 549 42.38 -2.06 15.22
C VAL A 549 42.61 -3.39 14.54
N ASN A 550 41.93 -4.42 15.03
CA ASN A 550 42.07 -5.80 14.59
C ASN A 550 40.73 -6.39 14.18
N TRP A 551 40.75 -7.49 13.43
CA TRP A 551 39.52 -8.21 13.09
C TRP A 551 39.70 -9.72 13.12
N LYS A 552 38.59 -10.42 13.32
CA LYS A 552 38.51 -11.89 13.21
C LYS A 552 37.31 -12.25 12.38
N GLU A 553 37.45 -13.30 11.56
CA GLU A 553 36.30 -13.87 10.88
C GLU A 553 35.56 -14.83 11.82
N VAL A 554 34.27 -14.63 11.97
CA VAL A 554 33.41 -15.39 12.88
C VAL A 554 32.12 -15.80 12.16
N LYS A 555 31.49 -16.88 12.60
CA LYS A 555 30.11 -17.19 12.17
C LYS A 555 29.16 -16.17 12.80
N LEU A 556 28.13 -15.77 12.05
CA LEU A 556 27.15 -14.77 12.52
C LEU A 556 26.47 -15.19 13.84
N ILE A 557 26.18 -16.49 14.00
CA ILE A 557 25.57 -17.05 15.22
C ILE A 557 26.52 -16.94 16.42
N ASP A 558 27.81 -17.15 16.22
CA ASP A 558 28.79 -17.11 17.30
C ASP A 558 29.10 -15.67 17.72
N ALA A 559 29.11 -14.73 16.76
CA ALA A 559 29.23 -13.29 17.05
C ALA A 559 28.11 -12.77 17.97
N LYS A 560 26.88 -13.23 17.75
CA LYS A 560 25.72 -12.86 18.59
C LYS A 560 25.85 -13.38 20.02
N LYS A 561 26.36 -14.60 20.21
CA LYS A 561 26.56 -15.21 21.54
C LYS A 561 27.55 -14.44 22.40
N ILE A 562 28.53 -13.78 21.79
CA ILE A 562 29.54 -12.96 22.48
C ILE A 562 29.20 -11.46 22.51
N GLY A 563 27.96 -11.09 22.15
CA GLY A 563 27.45 -9.72 22.26
C GLY A 563 27.96 -8.75 21.19
N ILE A 564 28.54 -9.25 20.08
CA ILE A 564 28.97 -8.39 18.96
C ILE A 564 27.76 -8.14 18.06
N THR A 565 27.34 -6.88 17.99
CA THR A 565 26.20 -6.45 17.17
C THR A 565 26.65 -5.80 15.87
N GLY A 566 25.86 -5.96 14.82
CA GLY A 566 26.06 -5.32 13.52
C GLY A 566 24.78 -4.64 13.02
N VAL A 567 24.92 -3.73 12.07
CA VAL A 567 23.78 -3.03 11.46
C VAL A 567 23.52 -3.69 10.10
N PHE A 568 22.25 -3.94 9.77
CA PHE A 568 21.83 -4.62 8.53
C PHE A 568 22.25 -6.10 8.46
N GLU A 569 21.96 -6.87 9.51
CA GLU A 569 22.35 -8.28 9.63
C GLU A 569 21.91 -9.17 8.45
N HIS A 570 20.78 -8.86 7.83
CA HIS A 570 20.25 -9.53 6.64
C HIS A 570 21.12 -9.39 5.39
N LYS A 571 22.15 -8.53 5.40
CA LYS A 571 23.08 -8.31 4.27
C LYS A 571 24.38 -9.12 4.38
N TYR A 572 24.60 -9.78 5.52
CA TYR A 572 25.77 -10.60 5.78
C TYR A 572 25.53 -12.05 5.34
N GLY A 573 26.59 -12.72 4.87
CA GLY A 573 26.59 -14.18 4.67
C GLY A 573 26.85 -14.94 5.97
N ASP A 574 27.04 -16.26 5.89
CA ASP A 574 27.25 -17.14 7.06
C ASP A 574 28.48 -16.78 7.91
N ARG A 575 29.51 -16.18 7.30
CA ARG A 575 30.74 -15.69 7.95
C ARG A 575 30.86 -14.18 7.80
N VAL A 576 31.25 -13.52 8.88
CA VAL A 576 31.36 -12.05 9.00
C VAL A 576 32.66 -11.66 9.66
N LYS A 577 33.18 -10.47 9.31
CA LYS A 577 34.32 -9.87 10.02
C LYS A 577 33.81 -9.11 11.24
N ALA A 578 34.28 -9.52 12.42
CA ALA A 578 34.14 -8.78 13.65
C ALA A 578 35.39 -7.91 13.84
N TYR A 579 35.22 -6.59 13.87
CA TYR A 579 36.28 -5.63 14.14
C TYR A 579 36.32 -5.27 15.63
N PHE A 580 37.54 -5.08 16.13
CA PHE A 580 37.88 -4.73 17.50
C PHE A 580 38.76 -3.49 17.46
N ILE A 581 38.34 -2.42 18.14
CA ILE A 581 39.15 -1.20 18.31
C ILE A 581 39.54 -1.16 19.79
N GLY A 582 40.71 -1.71 20.10
CA GLY A 582 41.10 -2.09 21.46
C GLY A 582 39.99 -2.88 22.17
N ASP A 583 39.81 -2.60 23.46
CA ASP A 583 38.66 -3.09 24.23
C ASP A 583 37.45 -2.13 24.19
N TYR A 584 37.54 -1.03 23.45
CA TYR A 584 36.55 0.03 23.46
C TYR A 584 35.34 -0.28 22.58
N SER A 585 35.54 -0.68 21.33
CA SER A 585 34.45 -0.96 20.37
C SER A 585 34.61 -2.33 19.71
N LYS A 586 33.49 -3.05 19.56
CA LYS A 586 33.42 -4.42 18.99
C LYS A 586 32.17 -4.52 18.10
N GLU A 587 32.33 -4.53 16.79
CA GLU A 587 31.20 -4.48 15.85
C GLU A 587 31.41 -5.35 14.60
N LEU A 588 30.31 -5.85 14.03
CA LEU A 588 30.36 -6.50 12.73
C LEU A 588 30.47 -5.43 11.63
N CYS A 589 31.54 -5.49 10.84
CA CYS A 589 31.76 -4.53 9.77
C CYS A 589 32.48 -5.17 8.58
N SER A 590 32.19 -4.71 7.37
CA SER A 590 32.80 -5.20 6.13
C SER A 590 33.63 -4.16 5.40
N GLY A 591 33.78 -2.95 5.94
CA GLY A 591 34.55 -1.88 5.31
C GLY A 591 36.01 -1.85 5.80
N PRO A 592 36.91 -1.17 5.08
CA PRO A 592 38.30 -0.96 5.52
C PRO A 592 38.36 -0.12 6.80
N HIS A 593 39.35 -0.39 7.62
CA HIS A 593 39.67 0.39 8.83
C HIS A 593 41.14 0.77 8.82
N VAL A 594 41.48 1.80 9.61
CA VAL A 594 42.89 2.06 9.94
C VAL A 594 43.43 0.94 10.82
N THR A 595 44.75 0.86 10.98
CA THR A 595 45.39 -0.12 11.88
C THR A 595 45.51 0.38 13.32
N ASN A 596 45.53 1.69 13.51
CA ASN A 596 45.64 2.32 14.82
C ASN A 596 44.81 3.61 14.91
N THR A 597 44.14 3.86 16.04
CA THR A 597 43.30 5.05 16.18
C THR A 597 44.07 6.37 16.09
N ASN A 598 45.39 6.40 16.36
CA ASN A 598 46.22 7.61 16.18
C ASN A 598 46.23 8.12 14.73
N GLU A 599 45.98 7.23 13.76
CA GLU A 599 45.89 7.61 12.35
C GLU A 599 44.73 8.58 12.09
N LEU A 600 43.70 8.64 12.96
CA LEU A 600 42.53 9.49 12.78
C LEU A 600 42.85 10.98 12.97
N ARG A 601 43.89 11.35 13.75
CA ARG A 601 44.16 12.72 14.22
C ARG A 601 43.03 13.28 15.09
N LYS A 602 42.44 14.43 14.77
CA LYS A 602 41.46 15.08 15.65
C LYS A 602 40.04 14.91 15.11
N PHE A 603 39.13 14.42 15.93
CA PHE A 603 37.71 14.30 15.59
C PHE A 603 36.93 15.54 16.01
N LYS A 604 36.02 16.00 15.14
CA LYS A 604 35.18 17.17 15.42
C LYS A 604 33.77 17.02 14.88
N ILE A 605 32.78 17.24 15.74
CA ILE A 605 31.37 17.31 15.40
C ILE A 605 31.08 18.71 14.86
N ILE A 606 30.65 18.78 13.60
CA ILE A 606 30.30 20.04 12.93
C ILE A 606 28.84 20.42 13.20
N LYS A 607 27.95 19.42 13.23
CA LYS A 607 26.52 19.67 13.38
C LYS A 607 25.78 18.45 13.93
N GLU A 608 24.78 18.72 14.76
CA GLU A 608 23.74 17.78 15.17
C GLU A 608 22.37 18.30 14.67
N GLU A 609 21.56 17.44 14.06
CA GLU A 609 20.24 17.81 13.54
C GLU A 609 19.24 16.64 13.55
N SER A 610 17.94 16.94 13.49
CA SER A 610 16.91 15.90 13.34
C SER A 610 16.97 15.32 11.92
N SER A 611 17.01 13.99 11.78
CA SER A 611 16.91 13.32 10.48
C SER A 611 15.46 12.94 10.15
N SER A 612 14.79 12.33 11.11
CA SER A 612 13.36 11.96 11.07
C SER A 612 12.84 11.80 12.50
N ALA A 613 11.55 11.52 12.68
CA ALA A 613 11.00 11.25 14.01
C ALA A 613 11.78 10.12 14.70
N GLY A 614 12.26 10.37 15.92
CA GLY A 614 13.05 9.43 16.70
C GLY A 614 14.47 9.15 16.18
N VAL A 615 14.95 9.90 15.17
CA VAL A 615 16.29 9.71 14.58
C VAL A 615 17.05 11.03 14.52
N ARG A 616 18.23 11.05 15.14
CA ARG A 616 19.17 12.17 15.15
C ARG A 616 20.31 11.93 14.18
N ARG A 617 20.95 13.01 13.73
CA ARG A 617 22.05 12.99 12.76
C ARG A 617 23.20 13.84 13.26
N ILE A 618 24.39 13.25 13.31
CA ILE A 618 25.66 13.94 13.51
C ILE A 618 26.40 14.04 12.16
N LYS A 619 26.97 15.22 11.88
CA LYS A 619 27.97 15.41 10.83
C LYS A 619 29.29 15.76 11.50
N ALA A 620 30.35 15.05 11.15
CA ALA A 620 31.67 15.22 11.74
C ALA A 620 32.79 15.10 10.70
N VAL A 621 33.97 15.60 11.06
CA VAL A 621 35.18 15.58 10.23
C VAL A 621 36.39 15.14 11.05
N LEU A 622 37.50 14.86 10.37
CA LEU A 622 38.82 14.70 10.98
C LEU A 622 39.70 15.89 10.59
N GLU A 623 40.34 16.53 11.56
CA GLU A 623 41.28 17.65 11.42
C GLU A 623 42.74 17.17 11.57
#